data_AF-A0A7C5KE01-F1
#
_entry.id   AF-A0A7C5KE01-F1
#
_cell.length_a   1.000
_cell.length_b   1.000
_cell.length_c   1.000
_cell.angle_alpha   90.00
_cell.angle_beta   90.00
_cell.angle_gamma   90.00
#
_symmetry.space_group_name_H-M   'P 1'
#
loop_
_entity.id
_entity.type
_entity.pdbx_description
1 polymer ?
#
loop_
_entity_poly.entity_id
_entity_poly.type
_entity_poly.pdbx_seq_one_letter_code
_entity_poly.pdbx_strand_id
1 'polypeptide(L)'
;MDAEQAKAEQKPRKAGFFATVFASPPSILTLMIPGLGHLYLGRAKRGVVWFLLVEALFFAGYAILGVRLWGGGMNLGTTVWGLPLNYIPEVGNFLTTFLTLKATFPLPGAPGWMDAVGLAKLPVPWEHVGFLLTALSGLLNVFAAADAWWLARVEKTEREKDPWLSTPTGAAFLSWIVPGLGQWKLGYKSRGAVQFGSITLLFLLGLVFSGFSAVDRSQVYFWYAGMLFDGGSTILSTLFFAPLRFHNTGSTMWDLGVTTTCIAGLMNVAVFLDAYTLAEKRKEAAP
;
A
#
# COMPACT_ATOMS: atom_id res chain seq x y z
N MET A 1 -2.53 16.20 53.86
CA MET A 1 -3.51 15.86 52.79
C MET A 1 -3.59 17.03 51.80
N ASP A 2 -2.48 17.56 51.30
CA ASP A 2 -1.42 17.04 50.41
C ASP A 2 -1.82 17.16 48.94
N ALA A 3 -1.53 18.34 48.40
CA ALA A 3 -1.50 18.65 46.97
C ALA A 3 -0.56 17.72 46.18
N GLU A 4 0.26 16.93 46.87
CA GLU A 4 1.10 15.85 46.33
C GLU A 4 0.29 14.63 45.87
N GLN A 5 -0.85 14.31 46.51
CA GLN A 5 -1.74 13.23 46.05
C GLN A 5 -2.56 13.62 44.81
N ALA A 6 -2.75 14.91 44.53
CA ALA A 6 -3.47 15.38 43.34
C ALA A 6 -2.65 15.29 42.04
N LYS A 7 -1.31 15.08 42.13
CA LYS A 7 -0.43 14.85 40.96
C LYS A 7 -0.32 13.38 40.55
N ALA A 8 -0.83 12.45 41.36
CA ALA A 8 -0.54 11.03 41.20
C ALA A 8 -1.40 10.29 40.14
N GLU A 9 -2.40 10.92 39.52
CA GLU A 9 -3.34 10.17 38.66
C GLU A 9 -3.81 10.86 37.38
N GLN A 10 -3.05 11.82 36.84
CA GLN A 10 -3.23 12.19 35.44
C GLN A 10 -2.63 11.10 34.54
N LYS A 11 -3.39 10.01 34.37
CA LYS A 11 -3.16 9.02 33.32
C LYS A 11 -3.02 9.82 32.01
N PRO A 12 -1.89 9.74 31.29
CA PRO A 12 -1.67 10.55 30.11
C PRO A 12 -2.85 10.32 29.16
N ARG A 13 -3.56 11.40 28.81
CA ARG A 13 -4.65 11.32 27.82
C ARG A 13 -4.04 10.68 26.58
N LYS A 14 -4.55 9.50 26.20
CA LYS A 14 -4.13 8.84 24.96
C LYS A 14 -4.29 9.86 23.84
N ALA A 15 -3.17 10.22 23.21
CA ALA A 15 -3.20 11.12 22.06
C ALA A 15 -4.21 10.56 21.05
N GLY A 16 -5.09 11.41 20.54
CA GLY A 16 -6.07 11.01 19.53
C GLY A 16 -5.36 10.42 18.30
N PHE A 17 -6.03 9.55 17.54
CA PHE A 17 -5.46 8.87 16.37
C PHE A 17 -4.67 9.81 15.44
N PHE A 18 -5.26 10.96 15.09
CA PHE A 18 -4.60 11.97 14.26
C PHE A 18 -3.37 12.59 14.91
N ALA A 19 -3.40 12.84 16.22
CA ALA A 19 -2.23 13.33 16.94
C ALA A 19 -1.12 12.28 16.89
N THR A 20 -1.41 10.99 17.06
CA THR A 20 -0.39 9.91 17.00
C THR A 20 0.18 9.69 15.61
N VAL A 21 -0.66 9.73 14.57
CA VAL A 21 -0.25 9.53 13.17
C VAL A 21 0.56 10.73 12.66
N PHE A 22 0.11 11.96 12.92
CA PHE A 22 0.82 13.16 12.48
C PHE A 22 1.96 13.57 13.43
N ALA A 23 2.08 12.99 14.64
CA ALA A 23 3.19 13.28 15.56
C ALA A 23 4.46 12.48 15.28
N SER A 24 4.52 11.68 14.21
CA SER A 24 5.76 11.04 13.78
C SER A 24 6.34 11.70 12.54
N PRO A 25 7.17 12.76 12.71
CA PRO A 25 7.89 13.38 11.60
C PRO A 25 8.54 12.37 10.64
N PRO A 26 9.23 11.29 11.10
CA PRO A 26 9.84 10.33 10.19
C PRO A 26 8.84 9.64 9.25
N SER A 27 7.63 9.35 9.73
CA SER A 27 6.60 8.68 8.92
C SER A 27 6.08 9.61 7.84
N ILE A 28 5.74 10.85 8.21
CA ILE A 28 5.27 11.87 7.27
C ILE A 28 6.35 12.16 6.23
N LEU A 29 7.59 12.37 6.67
CA LEU A 29 8.71 12.62 5.76
C LEU A 29 8.87 11.50 4.75
N THR A 30 8.73 10.24 5.19
CA THR A 30 8.80 9.07 4.30
C THR A 30 7.63 8.99 3.32
N LEU A 31 6.39 9.27 3.76
CA LEU A 31 5.22 9.33 2.89
C LEU A 31 5.34 10.43 1.82
N MET A 32 5.99 11.55 2.15
CA MET A 32 6.27 12.61 1.20
C MET A 32 7.39 12.21 0.24
N ILE A 33 8.56 11.82 0.78
CA ILE A 33 9.73 11.44 -0.01
C ILE A 33 10.21 10.08 0.52
N PRO A 34 10.15 9.01 -0.30
CA PRO A 34 10.52 7.68 0.15
C PRO A 34 11.91 7.63 0.80
N GLY A 35 12.01 7.00 1.97
CA GLY A 35 13.24 6.89 2.74
C GLY A 35 13.71 8.15 3.50
N LEU A 36 13.07 9.32 3.33
CA LEU A 36 13.50 10.56 4.00
C LEU A 36 13.39 10.48 5.52
N GLY A 37 12.40 9.79 6.07
CA GLY A 37 12.31 9.55 7.50
C GLY A 37 13.47 8.72 8.04
N HIS A 38 13.96 7.74 7.28
CA HIS A 38 15.15 6.98 7.66
C HIS A 38 16.40 7.85 7.62
N LEU A 39 16.54 8.74 6.63
CA LEU A 39 17.64 9.71 6.57
C LEU A 39 17.61 10.64 7.80
N TYR A 40 16.43 11.16 8.14
CA TYR A 40 16.20 11.99 9.32
C TYR A 40 16.61 11.28 10.62
N LEU A 41 16.38 9.97 10.72
CA LEU A 41 16.81 9.13 11.85
C LEU A 41 18.29 8.70 11.80
N GLY A 42 19.09 9.24 10.86
CA GLY A 42 20.51 8.91 10.69
C GLY A 42 20.78 7.55 10.05
N ARG A 43 19.79 6.92 9.40
CA ARG A 43 19.89 5.60 8.76
C ARG A 43 20.04 5.73 7.24
N ALA A 44 21.12 6.39 6.82
CA ALA A 44 21.41 6.74 5.43
C ALA A 44 21.21 5.58 4.44
N LYS A 45 21.88 4.44 4.68
CA LYS A 45 21.81 3.26 3.80
C LYS A 45 20.37 2.79 3.58
N ARG A 46 19.58 2.75 4.65
CA ARG A 46 18.20 2.25 4.61
C ARG A 46 17.26 3.23 3.90
N GLY A 47 17.45 4.54 4.15
CA GLY A 47 16.72 5.58 3.44
C GLY A 47 17.00 5.55 1.94
N VAL A 48 18.26 5.43 1.53
CA VAL A 48 18.65 5.32 0.12
C VAL A 48 18.05 4.07 -0.53
N VAL A 49 18.07 2.92 0.14
CA VAL A 49 17.44 1.70 -0.40
C VAL A 49 15.95 1.88 -0.64
N TRP A 50 15.22 2.45 0.32
CA TRP A 50 13.79 2.72 0.16
C TRP A 50 13.52 3.73 -0.96
N PHE A 51 14.30 4.82 -1.00
CA PHE A 51 14.21 5.82 -2.06
C PHE A 51 14.38 5.20 -3.44
N LEU A 52 15.49 4.50 -3.66
CA LEU A 52 15.79 3.90 -4.96
C LEU A 52 14.75 2.85 -5.36
N LEU A 53 14.31 2.00 -4.44
CA LEU A 53 13.32 0.97 -4.73
C LEU A 53 11.97 1.57 -5.14
N VAL A 54 11.44 2.49 -4.33
CA VAL A 54 10.12 3.10 -4.57
C VAL A 54 10.14 3.95 -5.85
N GLU A 55 11.15 4.80 -6.01
CA GLU A 55 11.24 5.68 -7.18
C GLU A 55 11.53 4.90 -8.46
N ALA A 56 12.38 3.86 -8.41
CA ALA A 56 12.61 3.02 -9.59
C ALA A 56 11.33 2.32 -10.06
N LEU A 57 10.53 1.79 -9.13
CA LEU A 57 9.25 1.17 -9.47
C LEU A 57 8.26 2.19 -10.05
N PHE A 58 8.15 3.37 -9.43
CA PHE A 58 7.28 4.43 -9.91
C PHE A 58 7.66 4.86 -11.33
N PHE A 59 8.92 5.22 -11.56
CA PHE A 59 9.37 5.70 -12.86
C PHE A 59 9.44 4.60 -13.92
N ALA A 60 9.71 3.34 -13.55
CA ALA A 60 9.60 2.22 -14.49
C ALA A 60 8.15 2.03 -14.95
N GLY A 61 7.19 2.08 -14.01
CA GLY A 61 5.77 2.01 -14.36
C GLY A 61 5.29 3.21 -15.17
N TYR A 62 5.75 4.41 -14.80
CA TYR A 62 5.45 5.64 -15.53
C TYR A 62 6.08 5.65 -16.94
N ALA A 63 7.28 5.10 -17.13
CA ALA A 63 7.90 5.00 -18.45
C ALA A 63 7.09 4.11 -19.42
N ILE A 64 6.36 3.12 -18.89
CA ILE A 64 5.45 2.28 -19.68
C ILE A 64 4.15 3.03 -19.97
N LEU A 65 3.56 3.69 -18.97
CA LEU A 65 2.22 4.28 -19.08
C LEU A 65 2.21 5.69 -19.70
N GLY A 66 3.19 6.53 -19.34
CA GLY A 66 3.13 7.96 -19.56
C GLY A 66 1.84 8.57 -18.99
N VAL A 67 1.16 9.39 -19.78
CA VAL A 67 -0.11 10.02 -19.40
C VAL A 67 -1.27 9.03 -19.17
N ARG A 68 -1.15 7.78 -19.64
CA ARG A 68 -2.13 6.69 -19.39
C ARG A 68 -2.33 6.42 -17.90
N LEU A 69 -1.30 6.66 -17.08
CA LEU A 69 -1.41 6.51 -15.62
C LEU A 69 -2.61 7.31 -15.07
N TRP A 70 -2.92 8.45 -15.69
CA TRP A 70 -3.92 9.40 -15.21
C TRP A 70 -5.34 9.16 -15.77
N GLY A 71 -5.52 8.15 -16.64
CA GLY A 71 -6.76 7.94 -17.38
C GLY A 71 -7.96 7.57 -16.51
N GLY A 72 -7.74 6.82 -15.43
CA GLY A 72 -8.81 6.27 -14.59
C GLY A 72 -9.48 7.28 -13.66
N GLY A 73 -8.82 8.40 -13.33
CA GLY A 73 -9.25 9.25 -12.21
C GLY A 73 -10.17 10.39 -12.51
N MET A 74 -10.36 10.71 -13.79
CA MET A 74 -11.10 11.91 -14.16
C MET A 74 -12.62 11.71 -14.25
N ASN A 75 -13.10 10.47 -14.14
CA ASN A 75 -14.53 10.17 -14.30
C ASN A 75 -15.34 10.35 -13.01
N LEU A 76 -14.69 10.44 -11.84
CA LEU A 76 -15.41 10.38 -10.55
C LEU A 76 -15.61 11.75 -9.88
N GLY A 77 -14.95 12.81 -10.34
CA GLY A 77 -15.06 14.16 -9.74
C GLY A 77 -14.57 14.27 -8.29
N THR A 78 -14.10 13.18 -7.69
CA THR A 78 -13.66 13.12 -6.30
C THR A 78 -12.15 13.27 -6.23
N THR A 79 -11.69 14.42 -5.75
CA THR A 79 -10.28 14.67 -5.48
C THR A 79 -10.07 15.01 -4.01
N VAL A 80 -8.99 14.48 -3.43
CA VAL A 80 -8.47 14.93 -2.15
C VAL A 80 -7.27 15.79 -2.49
N TRP A 81 -7.39 17.11 -2.29
CA TRP A 81 -6.31 18.07 -2.55
C TRP A 81 -5.85 18.05 -4.03
N GLY A 82 -6.79 17.79 -4.94
CA GLY A 82 -6.51 17.69 -6.37
C GLY A 82 -5.92 16.35 -6.83
N LEU A 83 -5.75 15.36 -5.93
CA LEU A 83 -5.45 13.97 -6.29
C LEU A 83 -6.74 13.15 -6.35
N PRO A 84 -7.07 12.58 -7.52
CA PRO A 84 -8.20 11.67 -7.63
C PRO A 84 -8.08 10.44 -6.72
N LEU A 85 -9.18 10.07 -6.06
CA LEU A 85 -9.21 8.97 -5.08
C LEU A 85 -8.85 7.60 -5.66
N ASN A 86 -8.97 7.40 -6.97
CA ASN A 86 -8.58 6.15 -7.64
C ASN A 86 -7.06 5.93 -7.72
N TYR A 87 -6.24 6.88 -7.27
CA TYR A 87 -4.79 6.74 -7.13
C TYR A 87 -4.36 6.30 -5.73
N ILE A 88 -5.27 5.75 -4.91
CA ILE A 88 -4.94 5.22 -3.57
C ILE A 88 -3.64 4.39 -3.56
N PRO A 89 -3.38 3.48 -4.52
CA PRO A 89 -2.13 2.74 -4.53
C PRO A 89 -0.88 3.63 -4.63
N GLU A 90 -0.88 4.62 -5.53
CA GLU A 90 0.22 5.58 -5.71
C GLU A 90 0.31 6.63 -4.61
N VAL A 91 -0.80 6.96 -3.93
CA VAL A 91 -0.85 8.01 -2.90
C VAL A 91 0.13 7.72 -1.76
N GLY A 92 0.51 6.47 -1.55
CA GLY A 92 1.61 6.13 -0.63
C GLY A 92 2.95 6.78 -1.01
N ASN A 93 3.21 7.04 -2.30
CA ASN A 93 4.33 7.83 -2.83
C ASN A 93 3.84 9.25 -3.22
N PHE A 94 3.38 10.00 -2.22
CA PHE A 94 2.53 11.16 -2.42
C PHE A 94 3.16 12.25 -3.28
N LEU A 95 4.36 12.73 -2.91
CA LEU A 95 4.96 13.91 -3.56
C LEU A 95 5.33 13.60 -5.01
N THR A 96 5.98 12.47 -5.26
CA THR A 96 6.35 12.03 -6.61
C THR A 96 5.11 11.88 -7.49
N THR A 97 4.06 11.24 -6.98
CA THR A 97 2.79 11.09 -7.72
C THR A 97 2.16 12.44 -8.02
N PHE A 98 2.09 13.33 -7.03
CA PHE A 98 1.51 14.66 -7.19
C PHE A 98 2.28 15.52 -8.19
N LEU A 99 3.61 15.58 -8.07
CA LEU A 99 4.46 16.36 -8.97
C LEU A 99 4.41 15.82 -10.40
N THR A 100 4.45 14.50 -10.58
CA THR A 100 4.36 13.88 -11.91
C THR A 100 3.00 14.14 -12.55
N LEU A 101 1.91 14.05 -11.77
CA LEU A 101 0.57 14.43 -12.24
C LEU A 101 0.54 15.89 -12.70
N LYS A 102 1.05 16.82 -11.89
CA LYS A 102 1.05 18.26 -12.23
C LYS A 102 1.96 18.61 -13.41
N ALA A 103 3.09 17.91 -13.55
CA ALA A 103 4.04 18.14 -14.63
C ALA A 103 3.55 17.60 -15.98
N THR A 104 2.77 16.52 -15.97
CA THR A 104 2.46 15.76 -17.20
C THR A 104 0.99 15.80 -17.59
N PHE A 105 0.14 16.28 -16.68
CA PHE A 105 -1.29 16.42 -16.90
C PHE A 105 -1.71 17.89 -16.70
N PRO A 106 -2.15 18.59 -17.77
CA PRO A 106 -2.59 19.98 -17.67
C PRO A 106 -3.70 20.17 -16.63
N LEU A 107 -3.95 21.40 -16.20
CA LEU A 107 -5.13 21.68 -15.36
C LEU A 107 -6.42 21.63 -16.19
N PRO A 108 -7.57 21.30 -15.57
CA PRO A 108 -8.87 21.38 -16.24
C PRO A 108 -9.07 22.75 -16.90
N GLY A 109 -9.32 22.76 -18.22
CA GLY A 109 -9.52 23.99 -19.00
C GLY A 109 -8.25 24.64 -19.56
N ALA A 110 -7.05 24.13 -19.25
CA ALA A 110 -5.81 24.59 -19.88
C ALA A 110 -5.66 24.05 -21.32
N PRO A 111 -4.89 24.73 -22.19
CA PRO A 111 -4.53 24.21 -23.51
C PRO A 111 -3.93 22.79 -23.42
N GLY A 112 -4.35 21.89 -24.31
CA GLY A 112 -3.90 20.49 -24.32
C GLY A 112 -4.58 19.57 -23.28
N TRP A 113 -5.49 20.09 -22.44
CA TRP A 113 -6.25 19.25 -21.50
C TRP A 113 -7.03 18.13 -22.20
N MET A 114 -7.79 18.46 -23.25
CA MET A 114 -8.61 17.47 -23.96
C MET A 114 -7.73 16.41 -24.66
N ASP A 115 -6.58 16.81 -25.18
CA ASP A 115 -5.62 15.90 -25.81
C ASP A 115 -5.03 14.95 -24.76
N ALA A 116 -4.62 15.46 -23.60
CA ALA A 116 -4.13 14.65 -22.49
C ALA A 116 -5.19 13.67 -21.98
N VAL A 117 -6.45 14.09 -21.88
CA VAL A 117 -7.58 13.20 -21.54
C VAL A 117 -7.78 12.13 -22.60
N GLY A 118 -7.70 12.48 -23.88
CA GLY A 118 -7.80 11.54 -25.00
C GLY A 118 -6.70 10.49 -24.95
N LEU A 119 -5.44 10.93 -24.82
CA LEU A 119 -4.28 10.06 -24.72
C LEU A 119 -4.34 9.16 -23.49
N ALA A 120 -4.80 9.68 -22.35
CA ALA A 120 -4.91 8.90 -21.13
C ALA A 120 -5.97 7.77 -21.22
N LYS A 121 -6.87 7.81 -22.20
CA LYS A 121 -7.85 6.75 -22.46
C LYS A 121 -7.34 5.66 -23.42
N LEU A 122 -6.27 5.93 -24.16
CA LEU A 122 -5.75 4.97 -25.13
C LEU A 122 -5.00 3.83 -24.40
N PRO A 123 -5.28 2.57 -24.75
CA PRO A 123 -4.56 1.44 -24.16
C PRO A 123 -3.09 1.48 -24.59
N VAL A 124 -2.19 1.17 -23.67
CA VAL A 124 -0.75 1.10 -23.93
C VAL A 124 -0.27 -0.35 -23.78
N PRO A 125 0.67 -0.84 -24.63
CA PRO A 125 1.29 -2.14 -24.40
C PRO A 125 1.84 -2.25 -22.98
N TRP A 126 1.61 -3.39 -22.33
CA TRP A 126 2.06 -3.65 -20.96
C TRP A 126 1.49 -2.72 -19.88
N GLU A 127 0.36 -2.04 -20.13
CA GLU A 127 -0.20 -1.10 -19.14
C GLU A 127 -0.51 -1.75 -17.79
N HIS A 128 -0.91 -3.03 -17.76
CA HIS A 128 -1.11 -3.77 -16.50
C HIS A 128 0.18 -3.87 -15.66
N VAL A 129 1.34 -4.08 -16.29
CA VAL A 129 2.64 -4.06 -15.60
C VAL A 129 2.95 -2.65 -15.14
N GLY A 130 2.77 -1.65 -16.00
CA GLY A 130 3.00 -0.25 -15.64
C GLY A 130 2.18 0.18 -14.41
N PHE A 131 0.89 -0.17 -14.40
CA PHE A 131 -0.02 0.11 -13.30
C PHE A 131 0.34 -0.65 -12.03
N LEU A 132 0.79 -1.90 -12.15
CA LEU A 132 1.26 -2.69 -11.02
C LEU A 132 2.50 -2.05 -10.41
N LEU A 133 3.48 -1.63 -11.21
CA LEU A 133 4.73 -1.02 -10.74
C LEU A 133 4.47 0.30 -10.00
N THR A 134 3.63 1.18 -10.55
CA THR A 134 3.28 2.44 -9.87
C THR A 134 2.49 2.19 -8.59
N ALA A 135 1.56 1.23 -8.60
CA ALA A 135 0.81 0.82 -7.42
C ALA A 135 1.72 0.24 -6.31
N LEU A 136 2.67 -0.63 -6.68
CA LEU A 136 3.66 -1.19 -5.75
C LEU A 136 4.56 -0.12 -5.16
N SER A 137 4.92 0.92 -5.92
CA SER A 137 5.74 2.02 -5.40
C SER A 137 5.11 2.69 -4.19
N GLY A 138 3.82 3.06 -4.26
CA GLY A 138 3.15 3.71 -3.14
C GLY A 138 2.90 2.77 -1.97
N LEU A 139 2.51 1.52 -2.23
CA LEU A 139 2.31 0.54 -1.15
C LEU A 139 3.61 0.21 -0.41
N LEU A 140 4.74 0.06 -1.13
CA LEU A 140 6.05 -0.11 -0.51
C LEU A 140 6.48 1.12 0.29
N ASN A 141 6.12 2.33 -0.15
CA ASN A 141 6.40 3.52 0.63
C ASN A 141 5.58 3.60 1.94
N VAL A 142 4.37 3.03 1.97
CA VAL A 142 3.61 2.87 3.23
C VAL A 142 4.35 1.94 4.19
N PHE A 143 4.91 0.83 3.71
CA PHE A 143 5.78 -0.03 4.53
C PHE A 143 7.04 0.72 4.97
N ALA A 144 7.68 1.50 4.10
CA ALA A 144 8.82 2.33 4.47
C ALA A 144 8.46 3.32 5.58
N ALA A 145 7.30 3.98 5.49
CA ALA A 145 6.83 4.91 6.50
C ALA A 145 6.54 4.23 7.84
N ALA A 146 5.87 3.08 7.84
CA ALA A 146 5.64 2.27 9.03
C ALA A 146 6.95 1.81 9.68
N ASP A 147 7.95 1.48 8.87
CA ASP A 147 9.28 1.13 9.34
C ASP A 147 10.02 2.33 9.95
N ALA A 148 9.97 3.52 9.33
CA ALA A 148 10.52 4.75 9.89
C ALA A 148 9.84 5.10 11.23
N TRP A 149 8.53 4.90 11.32
CA TRP A 149 7.76 5.07 12.56
C TRP A 149 8.28 4.15 13.67
N TRP A 150 8.39 2.85 13.38
CA TRP A 150 8.88 1.86 14.34
C TRP A 150 10.29 2.21 14.81
N LEU A 151 11.19 2.53 13.87
CA LEU A 151 12.55 2.94 14.18
C LEU A 151 12.60 4.19 15.03
N ALA A 152 11.64 5.11 14.94
CA ALA A 152 11.62 6.29 15.80
C ALA A 152 11.34 5.95 17.28
N ARG A 153 10.64 4.84 17.55
CA ARG A 153 10.18 4.42 18.89
C ARG A 153 11.15 3.51 19.64
N VAL A 154 11.91 2.67 18.93
CA VAL A 154 12.80 1.67 19.54
C VAL A 154 14.09 2.33 20.07
N GLU A 155 14.77 1.80 21.07
CA GLU A 155 16.07 2.36 21.50
C GLU A 155 17.21 2.08 20.50
N LYS A 156 18.22 2.97 20.43
CA LYS A 156 19.32 2.86 19.45
C LYS A 156 20.04 1.51 19.49
N THR A 157 20.18 0.93 20.68
CA THR A 157 20.85 -0.34 20.98
C THR A 157 20.10 -1.56 20.46
N GLU A 158 18.77 -1.54 20.53
CA GLU A 158 17.92 -2.60 19.96
C GLU A 158 17.83 -2.49 18.44
N ARG A 159 17.88 -1.27 17.90
CA ARG A 159 17.80 -1.01 16.45
C ARG A 159 18.94 -1.65 15.63
N GLU A 160 20.09 -1.97 16.23
CA GLU A 160 21.26 -2.49 15.50
C GLU A 160 21.36 -4.01 15.46
N LYS A 161 20.63 -4.73 16.33
CA LYS A 161 20.77 -6.17 16.49
C LYS A 161 19.79 -6.99 15.66
N ASP A 162 18.67 -6.40 15.23
CA ASP A 162 17.59 -7.14 14.57
C ASP A 162 17.65 -7.11 13.04
N PRO A 163 17.61 -8.27 12.36
CA PRO A 163 17.32 -8.33 10.92
C PRO A 163 15.97 -7.69 10.61
N TRP A 164 15.85 -6.97 9.49
CA TRP A 164 14.62 -6.26 9.12
C TRP A 164 13.37 -7.15 9.15
N LEU A 165 13.48 -8.40 8.67
CA LEU A 165 12.33 -9.31 8.62
C LEU A 165 11.78 -9.65 10.03
N SER A 166 12.54 -9.39 11.09
CA SER A 166 12.14 -9.61 12.48
C SER A 166 11.54 -8.36 13.14
N THR A 167 11.47 -7.23 12.42
CA THR A 167 10.74 -6.04 12.87
C THR A 167 9.24 -6.21 12.65
N PRO A 168 8.39 -5.43 13.34
CA PRO A 168 6.95 -5.39 13.09
C PRO A 168 6.60 -5.14 11.63
N THR A 169 7.29 -4.22 10.97
CA THR A 169 7.10 -3.95 9.55
C THR A 169 7.50 -5.13 8.68
N GLY A 170 8.58 -5.84 9.01
CA GLY A 170 8.99 -7.05 8.31
C GLY A 170 7.95 -8.17 8.43
N ALA A 171 7.37 -8.35 9.62
CA ALA A 171 6.29 -9.32 9.84
C ALA A 171 5.02 -8.96 9.03
N ALA A 172 4.62 -7.69 9.06
CA ALA A 172 3.51 -7.19 8.25
C ALA A 172 3.76 -7.38 6.75
N PHE A 173 4.95 -7.03 6.28
CA PHE A 173 5.32 -7.18 4.87
C PHE A 173 5.25 -8.64 4.41
N LEU A 174 5.74 -9.58 5.22
CA LEU A 174 5.62 -11.00 4.91
C LEU A 174 4.16 -11.45 4.83
N SER A 175 3.31 -11.02 5.76
CA SER A 175 1.87 -11.31 5.71
C SER A 175 1.16 -10.63 4.55
N TRP A 176 1.63 -9.48 4.08
CA TRP A 176 1.10 -8.84 2.88
C TRP A 176 1.44 -9.66 1.63
N ILE A 177 2.70 -10.09 1.48
CA ILE A 177 3.12 -10.91 0.32
C ILE A 177 2.42 -12.27 0.32
N VAL A 178 2.39 -12.96 1.46
CA VAL A 178 1.66 -14.22 1.64
C VAL A 178 0.79 -14.11 2.88
N PRO A 179 -0.55 -14.12 2.76
CA PRO A 179 -1.45 -14.00 3.89
C PRO A 179 -1.07 -14.98 5.02
N GLY A 180 -0.86 -14.45 6.24
CA GLY A 180 -0.52 -15.25 7.41
C GLY A 180 0.96 -15.63 7.59
N LEU A 181 1.85 -15.33 6.63
CA LEU A 181 3.27 -15.70 6.71
C LEU A 181 4.03 -14.98 7.84
N GLY A 182 3.70 -13.72 8.13
CA GLY A 182 4.23 -13.00 9.28
C GLY A 182 3.86 -13.65 10.61
N GLN A 183 2.60 -14.04 10.79
CA GLN A 183 2.14 -14.80 11.96
C GLN A 183 2.89 -16.12 12.10
N TRP A 184 3.04 -16.85 10.99
CA TRP A 184 3.79 -18.11 10.97
C TRP A 184 5.23 -17.90 11.42
N LYS A 185 5.92 -16.89 10.88
CA LYS A 185 7.30 -16.56 11.25
C LYS A 185 7.43 -16.21 12.73
N LEU A 186 6.43 -15.52 13.29
CA LEU A 186 6.39 -15.19 14.72
C LEU A 186 6.10 -16.40 15.63
N GLY A 187 5.78 -17.57 15.07
CA GLY A 187 5.50 -18.81 15.80
C GLY A 187 4.01 -19.17 15.90
N TYR A 188 3.11 -18.29 15.45
CA TYR A 188 1.66 -18.50 15.47
C TYR A 188 1.18 -19.31 14.24
N LYS A 189 1.73 -20.52 14.06
CA LYS A 189 1.54 -21.34 12.84
C LYS A 189 0.08 -21.62 12.50
N SER A 190 -0.72 -22.06 13.47
CA SER A 190 -2.14 -22.37 13.26
C SER A 190 -2.91 -21.13 12.78
N ARG A 191 -2.66 -19.98 13.42
CA ARG A 191 -3.27 -18.70 13.04
C ARG A 191 -2.89 -18.29 11.62
N GLY A 192 -1.60 -18.38 11.29
CA GLY A 192 -1.10 -18.08 9.95
C GLY A 192 -1.70 -19.01 8.89
N ALA A 193 -1.83 -20.31 9.18
CA ALA A 193 -2.42 -21.28 8.26
C ALA A 193 -3.91 -21.02 7.99
N VAL A 194 -4.69 -20.69 9.04
CA VAL A 194 -6.11 -20.32 8.88
C VAL A 194 -6.25 -19.06 8.04
N GLN A 195 -5.46 -18.00 8.34
CA GLN A 195 -5.47 -16.76 7.59
C GLN A 195 -5.09 -16.96 6.11
N PHE A 196 -4.03 -17.74 5.86
CA PHE A 196 -3.61 -18.13 4.51
C PHE A 196 -4.73 -18.83 3.76
N GLY A 197 -5.29 -19.89 4.35
CA GLY A 197 -6.32 -20.70 3.72
C GLY A 197 -7.59 -19.90 3.43
N SER A 198 -8.07 -19.11 4.38
CA SER A 198 -9.30 -18.33 4.22
C SER A 198 -9.16 -17.25 3.14
N ILE A 199 -8.08 -16.46 3.17
CA ILE A 199 -7.90 -15.36 2.21
C ILE A 199 -7.60 -15.89 0.81
N THR A 200 -6.69 -16.87 0.70
CA THR A 200 -6.35 -17.47 -0.60
C THR A 200 -7.56 -18.12 -1.25
N LEU A 201 -8.36 -18.86 -0.48
CA LEU A 201 -9.59 -19.47 -1.01
C LEU A 201 -10.58 -18.40 -1.51
N LEU A 202 -10.79 -17.34 -0.72
CA LEU A 202 -11.68 -16.25 -1.12
C LEU A 202 -11.20 -15.57 -2.40
N PHE A 203 -9.90 -15.25 -2.49
CA PHE A 203 -9.31 -14.65 -3.67
C PHE A 203 -9.44 -15.56 -4.91
N LEU A 204 -9.14 -16.85 -4.78
CA LEU A 204 -9.27 -17.83 -5.87
C LEU A 204 -10.72 -17.97 -6.35
N LEU A 205 -11.70 -17.99 -5.43
CA LEU A 205 -13.13 -18.00 -5.80
C LEU A 205 -13.49 -16.72 -6.57
N GLY A 206 -12.98 -15.56 -6.15
CA GLY A 206 -13.18 -14.31 -6.86
C GLY A 206 -12.58 -14.31 -8.28
N LEU A 207 -11.39 -14.91 -8.45
CA LEU A 207 -10.80 -15.11 -9.78
C LEU A 207 -11.67 -16.03 -10.65
N VAL A 208 -12.16 -17.15 -10.10
CA VAL A 208 -13.02 -18.07 -10.85
C VAL A 208 -14.32 -17.39 -11.29
N PHE A 209 -15.01 -16.66 -10.39
CA PHE A 209 -16.26 -15.97 -10.71
C PHE A 209 -16.08 -14.84 -11.74
N SER A 210 -14.92 -14.18 -11.75
CA SER A 210 -14.58 -13.15 -12.73
C SER A 210 -13.96 -13.70 -14.02
N GLY A 211 -13.87 -15.03 -14.19
CA GLY A 211 -13.19 -15.64 -15.34
C GLY A 211 -11.74 -15.17 -15.47
N PHE A 212 -11.06 -14.98 -14.34
CA PHE A 212 -9.68 -14.52 -14.20
C PHE A 212 -9.41 -13.07 -14.68
N SER A 213 -10.45 -12.30 -14.99
CA SER A 213 -10.32 -10.92 -15.49
C SER A 213 -10.39 -9.83 -14.41
N ALA A 214 -10.63 -10.18 -13.14
CA ALA A 214 -10.76 -9.21 -12.04
C ALA A 214 -9.47 -8.44 -11.70
N VAL A 215 -8.29 -8.93 -12.11
CA VAL A 215 -6.99 -8.46 -11.62
C VAL A 215 -6.26 -7.52 -12.58
N ASP A 216 -7.02 -6.82 -13.42
CA ASP A 216 -6.51 -5.77 -14.30
C ASP A 216 -7.04 -4.40 -13.86
N ARG A 217 -6.12 -3.54 -13.40
CA ARG A 217 -6.46 -2.17 -13.00
C ARG A 217 -7.08 -1.36 -14.13
N SER A 218 -6.69 -1.59 -15.38
CA SER A 218 -7.23 -0.84 -16.52
C SER A 218 -8.75 -1.06 -16.69
N GLN A 219 -9.25 -2.20 -16.19
CA GLN A 219 -10.65 -2.62 -16.25
C GLN A 219 -11.39 -2.31 -14.95
N VAL A 220 -10.74 -2.49 -13.79
CA VAL A 220 -11.37 -2.35 -12.46
C VAL A 220 -10.64 -1.37 -11.54
N TYR A 221 -10.38 -0.16 -12.04
CA TYR A 221 -9.57 0.87 -11.38
C TYR A 221 -9.74 1.01 -9.86
N PHE A 222 -10.97 1.21 -9.37
CA PHE A 222 -11.23 1.44 -7.95
C PHE A 222 -11.07 0.17 -7.10
N TRP A 223 -11.59 -0.96 -7.60
CA TRP A 223 -11.54 -2.24 -6.89
C TRP A 223 -10.13 -2.81 -6.81
N TYR A 224 -9.30 -2.54 -7.81
CA TYR A 224 -7.91 -2.98 -7.85
C TYR A 224 -7.10 -2.50 -6.64
N ALA A 225 -7.40 -1.29 -6.12
CA ALA A 225 -6.73 -0.78 -4.92
C ALA A 225 -6.94 -1.69 -3.70
N GLY A 226 -8.14 -2.23 -3.53
CA GLY A 226 -8.43 -3.20 -2.48
C GLY A 226 -7.75 -4.54 -2.72
N MET A 227 -7.77 -5.03 -3.98
CA MET A 227 -7.11 -6.29 -4.36
C MET A 227 -5.60 -6.26 -4.11
N LEU A 228 -4.94 -5.12 -4.34
CA LEU A 228 -3.49 -4.98 -4.15
C LEU A 228 -3.03 -5.31 -2.72
N PHE A 229 -3.92 -5.20 -1.73
CA PHE A 229 -3.61 -5.61 -0.37
C PHE A 229 -3.51 -7.12 -0.17
N ASP A 230 -3.93 -7.94 -1.14
CA ASP A 230 -3.62 -9.39 -1.17
C ASP A 230 -2.21 -9.69 -1.75
N GLY A 231 -1.41 -8.64 -1.96
CA GLY A 231 0.03 -8.69 -2.22
C GLY A 231 0.43 -9.69 -3.29
N GLY A 232 1.10 -10.77 -2.88
CA GLY A 232 1.64 -11.77 -3.80
C GLY A 232 0.58 -12.39 -4.72
N SER A 233 -0.60 -12.69 -4.19
CA SER A 233 -1.71 -13.25 -4.98
C SER A 233 -2.11 -12.30 -6.12
N THR A 234 -2.27 -11.02 -5.82
CA THR A 234 -2.63 -9.99 -6.81
C THR A 234 -1.49 -9.72 -7.78
N ILE A 235 -0.24 -9.63 -7.31
CA ILE A 235 0.95 -9.46 -8.17
C ILE A 235 1.01 -10.59 -9.21
N LEU A 236 0.97 -11.84 -8.76
CA LEU A 236 1.04 -12.99 -9.66
C LEU A 236 -0.15 -13.01 -10.62
N SER A 237 -1.36 -12.79 -10.10
CA SER A 237 -2.57 -12.83 -10.92
C SER A 237 -2.61 -11.72 -11.96
N THR A 238 -2.16 -10.50 -11.64
CA THR A 238 -2.01 -9.42 -12.62
C THR A 238 -1.01 -9.80 -13.71
N LEU A 239 0.13 -10.41 -13.36
CA LEU A 239 1.14 -10.80 -14.36
C LEU A 239 0.65 -11.91 -15.30
N PHE A 240 -0.14 -12.86 -14.81
CA PHE A 240 -0.61 -13.99 -15.62
C PHE A 240 -1.92 -13.72 -16.34
N PHE A 241 -2.85 -12.98 -15.72
CA PHE A 241 -4.24 -12.93 -16.16
C PHE A 241 -4.71 -11.54 -16.59
N ALA A 242 -4.01 -10.44 -16.28
CA ALA A 242 -4.44 -9.11 -16.71
C ALA A 242 -4.55 -8.94 -18.25
N PRO A 243 -3.76 -9.62 -19.09
CA PRO A 243 -3.97 -9.58 -20.55
C PRO A 243 -5.32 -10.17 -21.01
N LEU A 244 -6.00 -10.95 -20.17
CA LEU A 244 -7.32 -11.48 -20.48
C LEU A 244 -8.33 -10.33 -20.49
N ARG A 245 -8.74 -9.93 -21.68
CA ARG A 245 -9.78 -8.91 -21.85
C ARG A 245 -11.13 -9.48 -21.44
N PHE A 246 -11.84 -8.72 -20.62
CA PHE A 246 -13.22 -9.03 -20.33
C PHE A 246 -14.12 -8.65 -21.52
N HIS A 247 -15.03 -9.56 -21.88
CA HIS A 247 -15.95 -9.38 -23.01
C HIS A 247 -17.42 -9.24 -22.59
N ASN A 248 -17.75 -9.32 -21.28
CA ASN A 248 -19.13 -9.52 -20.84
C ASN A 248 -19.56 -8.60 -19.67
N THR A 249 -19.36 -7.29 -19.84
CA THR A 249 -19.80 -6.22 -18.92
C THR A 249 -21.30 -6.32 -18.64
N GLY A 250 -21.67 -6.92 -17.50
CA GLY A 250 -23.06 -7.11 -17.09
C GLY A 250 -23.36 -8.47 -16.43
N SER A 251 -22.43 -9.42 -16.40
CA SER A 251 -22.61 -10.65 -15.63
C SER A 251 -22.49 -10.40 -14.13
N THR A 252 -23.55 -10.70 -13.38
CA THR A 252 -23.55 -10.64 -11.90
C THR A 252 -22.42 -11.48 -11.29
N MET A 253 -22.01 -12.58 -11.95
CA MET A 253 -20.90 -13.40 -11.47
C MET A 253 -19.56 -12.67 -11.55
N TRP A 254 -19.38 -11.81 -12.56
CA TRP A 254 -18.15 -11.03 -12.69
C TRP A 254 -18.04 -9.96 -11.60
N ASP A 255 -19.13 -9.22 -11.35
CA ASP A 255 -19.19 -8.23 -10.27
C ASP A 255 -18.94 -8.89 -8.90
N LEU A 256 -19.52 -10.08 -8.69
CA LEU A 256 -19.24 -10.90 -7.52
C LEU A 256 -17.75 -11.24 -7.43
N GLY A 257 -17.12 -11.69 -8.53
CA GLY A 257 -15.69 -12.02 -8.55
C GLY A 257 -14.76 -10.84 -8.23
N VAL A 258 -15.02 -9.68 -8.83
CA VAL A 258 -14.30 -8.42 -8.54
C VAL A 258 -14.46 -8.02 -7.08
N THR A 259 -15.69 -8.09 -6.57
CA THR A 259 -15.97 -7.75 -5.17
C THR A 259 -15.28 -8.73 -4.22
N THR A 260 -15.34 -10.02 -4.49
CA THR A 260 -14.73 -11.08 -3.67
C THR A 260 -13.21 -10.97 -3.61
N THR A 261 -12.53 -10.74 -4.74
CA THR A 261 -11.07 -10.51 -4.77
C THR A 261 -10.68 -9.23 -4.01
N CYS A 262 -11.47 -8.16 -4.12
CA CYS A 262 -11.26 -6.94 -3.33
C CYS A 262 -11.41 -7.19 -1.83
N ILE A 263 -12.47 -7.90 -1.41
CA ILE A 263 -12.69 -8.26 0.00
C ILE A 263 -11.53 -9.11 0.53
N ALA A 264 -11.00 -10.06 -0.24
CA ALA A 264 -9.84 -10.85 0.15
C ALA A 264 -8.62 -9.96 0.46
N GLY A 265 -8.32 -8.99 -0.41
CA GLY A 265 -7.25 -8.02 -0.14
C GLY A 265 -7.51 -7.16 1.10
N LEU A 266 -8.73 -6.66 1.30
CA LEU A 266 -9.09 -5.90 2.50
C LEU A 266 -9.01 -6.74 3.78
N MET A 267 -9.35 -8.04 3.72
CA MET A 267 -9.14 -8.95 4.84
C MET A 267 -7.66 -9.17 5.13
N ASN A 268 -6.82 -9.21 4.09
CA ASN A 268 -5.37 -9.32 4.29
C ASN A 268 -4.77 -8.08 4.98
N VAL A 269 -5.38 -6.90 4.84
CA VAL A 269 -5.02 -5.71 5.64
C VAL A 269 -5.11 -6.00 7.12
N ALA A 270 -6.22 -6.58 7.57
CA ALA A 270 -6.38 -6.95 8.97
C ALA A 270 -5.32 -7.98 9.42
N VAL A 271 -4.95 -8.91 8.53
CA VAL A 271 -3.94 -9.93 8.81
C VAL A 271 -2.54 -9.33 8.93
N PHE A 272 -2.08 -8.48 8.02
CA PHE A 272 -0.73 -7.92 8.15
C PHE A 272 -0.63 -6.87 9.28
N LEU A 273 -1.70 -6.15 9.60
CA LEU A 273 -1.74 -5.27 10.78
C LEU A 273 -1.72 -6.06 12.10
N ASP A 274 -2.35 -7.22 12.13
CA ASP A 274 -2.24 -8.15 13.25
C ASP A 274 -0.81 -8.69 13.39
N ALA A 275 -0.15 -9.07 12.28
CA ALA A 275 1.24 -9.51 12.30
C ALA A 275 2.18 -8.42 12.85
N TYR A 276 1.95 -7.17 12.43
CA TYR A 276 2.64 -5.99 12.95
C TYR A 276 2.47 -5.90 14.47
N THR A 277 1.23 -5.93 14.95
CA THR A 277 0.91 -5.76 16.38
C THR A 277 1.47 -6.90 17.24
N LEU A 278 1.43 -8.15 16.75
CA LEU A 278 2.02 -9.29 17.46
C LEU A 278 3.54 -9.15 17.59
N ALA A 279 4.20 -8.69 16.53
CA ALA A 279 5.64 -8.45 16.55
C ALA A 279 6.02 -7.31 17.50
N GLU A 280 5.25 -6.22 17.56
CA GLU A 280 5.45 -5.14 18.55
C GLU A 280 5.37 -5.68 19.98
N LYS A 281 4.29 -6.38 20.31
CA LYS A 281 4.09 -6.95 21.66
C LYS A 281 5.20 -7.91 22.07
N ARG A 282 5.69 -8.72 21.13
CA ARG A 282 6.80 -9.66 21.38
C ARG A 282 8.10 -8.92 21.70
N LYS A 283 8.33 -7.77 21.08
CA LYS A 283 9.50 -6.92 21.36
C LYS A 283 9.38 -6.20 22.69
N GLU A 284 8.20 -5.66 23.00
CA GLU A 284 7.92 -5.02 24.30
C GLU A 284 7.98 -6.00 25.48
N ALA A 285 7.75 -7.29 25.25
CA ALA A 285 7.83 -8.34 26.28
C ALA A 285 9.22 -9.00 26.40
N ALA A 286 10.18 -8.67 25.53
CA ALA A 286 11.53 -9.19 25.64
C ALA A 286 12.26 -8.46 26.79
N PRO A 287 12.90 -9.19 27.72
CA PRO A 287 13.62 -8.61 28.86
C PRO A 287 14.93 -7.92 28.46
#